data_AF-A0A7J9LQY4-F1
#
_entry.id   AF-A0A7J9LQY4-F1
#
_cell.length_a   1.000
_cell.length_b   1.000
_cell.length_c   1.000
_cell.angle_alpha   90.00
_cell.angle_beta   90.00
_cell.angle_gamma   90.00
#
_symmetry.space_group_name_H-M   'P 1'
#
loop_
_entity.id
_entity.type
_entity.pdbx_description
1 polymer ?
#
loop_
_entity_poly.entity_id
_entity_poly.type
_entity_poly.pdbx_seq_one_letter_code
_entity_poly.pdbx_strand_id
1 'polypeptide(L)'
;MKEDYETEEKKQAAADVLFQYSKFAMACIGNQVRPCDMRLHLMKEISGLPTSLKRVSSQAAASPDSMGESSSSGTARLDKKVDKVDK
;
A
#
# COMPACT_ATOMS: atom_id res chain seq x y z
N MET A 1 -32.39 12.64 23.86
CA MET A 1 -31.60 13.85 24.18
C MET A 1 -30.13 13.56 24.45
N LYS A 2 -29.74 12.75 25.45
CA LYS A 2 -28.31 12.44 25.70
C LYS A 2 -27.66 11.62 24.57
N GLU A 3 -28.37 10.60 24.08
CA GLU A 3 -27.91 9.72 23.00
C GLU A 3 -27.72 10.45 21.66
N ASP A 4 -28.59 11.42 21.38
CA ASP A 4 -28.49 12.26 20.17
C ASP A 4 -27.22 13.13 20.23
N TYR A 5 -26.89 13.64 21.41
CA TYR A 5 -25.68 14.44 21.63
C TYR A 5 -24.41 13.59 21.46
N GLU A 6 -24.36 12.40 22.06
CA GLU A 6 -23.23 11.47 21.90
C GLU A 6 -23.05 11.03 20.43
N THR A 7 -24.15 10.88 19.70
CA THR A 7 -24.12 10.54 18.27
C THR A 7 -23.54 11.69 17.44
N GLU A 8 -23.96 12.92 17.71
CA GLU A 8 -23.46 14.09 16.98
C GLU A 8 -21.98 14.38 17.29
N GLU A 9 -21.55 14.18 18.54
CA GLU A 9 -20.14 14.29 18.94
C GLU A 9 -19.27 13.28 18.18
N LYS A 10 -19.70 12.02 18.06
CA LYS A 10 -18.99 11.00 17.29
C LYS A 10 -18.92 11.34 15.79
N LYS A 11 -19.98 11.91 15.22
CA LYS A 11 -19.95 12.38 13.83
C LYS A 11 -18.93 13.50 13.64
N GLN A 12 -18.90 14.46 14.57
CA GLN A 12 -17.94 15.56 14.52
C GLN A 12 -16.50 15.02 14.62
N ALA A 13 -16.23 14.13 15.57
CA ALA A 13 -14.92 13.50 15.70
C ALA A 13 -14.50 12.73 14.43
N ALA A 14 -15.42 11.99 13.82
CA ALA A 14 -15.16 11.29 12.56
C ALA A 14 -14.88 12.27 11.40
N ALA A 15 -15.65 13.37 11.31
CA ALA A 15 -15.44 14.41 10.32
C ALA A 15 -14.07 15.08 10.48
N ASP A 16 -13.66 15.37 11.72
CA ASP A 16 -12.36 15.97 12.02
C ASP A 16 -11.20 15.03 11.63
N VAL A 17 -11.32 13.74 11.93
CA VAL A 17 -10.33 12.72 11.53
C VAL A 17 -10.23 12.64 10.01
N LEU A 18 -11.36 12.56 9.30
CA LEU A 18 -11.39 12.54 7.84
C LEU A 18 -10.80 13.82 7.22
N PHE A 19 -11.08 14.98 7.81
CA PHE A 19 -10.52 16.25 7.36
C PHE A 19 -9.01 16.29 7.53
N GLN A 20 -8.46 15.88 8.68
CA GLN A 20 -7.01 15.80 8.87
C GLN A 20 -6.36 14.82 7.89
N TYR A 21 -6.98 13.66 7.68
CA TYR A 21 -6.53 12.68 6.71
C TYR A 21 -6.51 13.23 5.28
N SER A 22 -7.54 14.00 4.90
CA SER A 22 -7.63 14.61 3.57
C SER A 22 -6.45 15.52 3.25
N LYS A 23 -5.93 16.25 4.25
CA LYS A 23 -4.75 17.13 4.08
C LYS A 23 -3.50 16.33 3.75
N PHE A 24 -3.31 15.20 4.43
CA PHE A 24 -2.21 14.28 4.13
C PHE A 24 -2.33 13.69 2.72
N ALA A 25 -3.52 13.23 2.32
CA ALA A 25 -3.76 12.69 0.98
C ALA A 25 -3.48 13.73 -0.11
N MET A 26 -3.95 14.97 0.06
CA MET A 26 -3.68 16.08 -0.86
C MET A 26 -2.17 16.37 -0.97
N ALA A 27 -1.44 16.34 0.15
CA ALA A 27 0.01 16.50 0.13
C ALA A 27 0.71 15.35 -0.61
N CYS A 28 0.24 14.10 -0.48
CA CYS A 28 0.77 12.95 -1.21
C CYS A 28 0.57 13.08 -2.72
N ILE A 29 -0.63 13.53 -3.14
CA ILE A 29 -0.94 13.81 -4.54
C ILE A 29 -0.02 14.90 -5.09
N GLY A 30 0.13 16.01 -4.37
CA GLY A 30 1.03 17.11 -4.77
C GLY A 30 2.51 16.71 -4.84
N ASN A 31 2.93 15.73 -4.03
CA ASN A 31 4.29 15.17 -4.05
C ASN A 31 4.46 14.01 -5.05
N GLN A 32 3.47 13.74 -5.91
CA GLN A 32 3.47 12.65 -6.89
C GLN A 32 3.79 11.27 -6.27
N VAL A 33 3.33 11.03 -5.05
CA VAL A 33 3.53 9.75 -4.36
C VAL A 33 2.75 8.66 -5.10
N ARG A 34 3.40 7.53 -5.38
CA ARG A 34 2.72 6.40 -6.03
C ARG A 34 1.64 5.83 -5.09
N PRO A 35 0.48 5.41 -5.60
CA PRO A 35 -0.60 4.86 -4.77
C PRO A 35 -0.18 3.66 -3.90
N CYS A 36 0.76 2.84 -4.36
CA CYS A 36 1.32 1.71 -3.61
C CYS A 36 2.16 2.15 -2.40
N ASP A 37 2.96 3.21 -2.55
CA ASP A 37 3.80 3.73 -1.47
C ASP A 37 2.95 4.44 -0.41
N MET A 38 1.92 5.18 -0.86
CA MET A 38 0.91 5.75 0.03
C MET A 38 0.19 4.65 0.82
N ARG A 39 -0.26 3.59 0.16
CA ARG A 39 -0.93 2.45 0.81
C ARG A 39 -0.04 1.80 1.88
N LEU A 40 1.24 1.58 1.58
CA LEU A 40 2.19 1.02 2.53
C LEU A 40 2.40 1.94 3.72
N HIS A 41 2.56 3.24 3.49
CA HIS A 41 2.70 4.22 4.58
C HIS A 41 1.50 4.19 5.51
N LEU A 42 0.28 4.16 4.96
CA LEU A 42 -0.95 4.05 5.74
C LEU A 42 -0.99 2.78 6.59
N MET A 43 -0.65 1.63 6.00
CA MET A 43 -0.59 0.37 6.73
C MET A 43 0.39 0.43 7.91
N LYS A 44 1.51 1.16 7.76
CA LYS A 44 2.47 1.36 8.85
C LYS A 44 1.95 2.31 9.93
N GLU A 45 1.32 3.43 9.56
CA GLU A 45 0.72 4.37 10.52
C GLU A 45 -0.35 3.71 11.38
N ILE A 46 -1.31 2.99 10.78
CA ILE A 46 -2.39 2.32 11.53
C ILE A 46 -1.86 1.21 12.45
N SER A 47 -0.68 0.66 12.13
CA SER A 47 -0.01 -0.36 12.95
C SER A 47 0.89 0.25 14.04
N GLY A 48 0.96 1.57 14.15
CA GLY A 48 1.86 2.27 15.09
C GLY A 48 3.35 2.17 14.72
N LEU A 49 3.67 1.77 13.49
CA LEU A 49 5.05 1.65 13.03
C LEU A 49 5.55 2.99 12.50
N PRO A 50 6.81 3.36 12.79
CA PRO A 50 7.40 4.58 12.23
C PRO A 50 7.47 4.50 10.71
N THR A 51 7.03 5.56 10.04
CA THR A 51 7.00 5.65 8.58
C THR A 51 7.14 7.10 8.10
N SER A 52 7.57 7.27 6.85
CA SER A 52 7.74 8.56 6.20
C SER A 52 7.56 8.38 4.70
N LEU A 53 6.82 9.29 4.06
CA LEU A 53 6.75 9.38 2.61
C LEU A 53 7.83 10.34 2.12
N LYS A 54 8.82 9.79 1.42
CA LYS A 54 9.79 10.61 0.69
C LYS A 54 9.10 11.16 -0.56
N ARG A 55 9.26 12.45 -0.80
CA ARG A 55 8.92 13.05 -2.10
C ARG A 55 9.71 12.29 -3.16
N VAL A 56 9.07 11.92 -4.27
CA VAL A 56 9.81 11.55 -5.47
C VAL A 56 10.49 12.83 -5.92
N SER A 57 11.74 13.04 -5.47
CA SER A 57 12.61 14.01 -6.10
C SER A 57 12.59 13.67 -7.58
N SER A 58 12.38 14.64 -8.45
CA SER A 58 12.60 14.52 -9.88
C SER A 58 14.11 14.30 -10.13
N GLN A 59 14.67 13.21 -9.59
CA GLN A 59 16.02 12.78 -9.85
C GLN A 59 15.93 11.81 -11.02
N ALA A 60 16.20 12.40 -12.19
CA ALA A 60 16.70 11.79 -13.41
C ALA A 60 16.06 10.48 -13.86
N ALA A 61 15.55 10.49 -15.09
CA ALA A 61 15.34 9.31 -15.89
C ALA A 61 16.58 8.39 -15.83
N ALA A 62 16.53 7.37 -14.98
CA ALA A 62 17.32 6.17 -15.13
C ALA A 62 16.35 5.09 -15.61
N SER A 63 16.72 4.50 -16.74
CA SER A 63 16.05 3.45 -17.53
C SER A 63 15.09 2.54 -16.76
N PRO A 64 13.95 2.12 -17.35
CA PRO A 64 13.08 1.16 -16.69
C PRO A 64 13.81 -0.17 -16.56
N ASP A 65 14.16 -0.54 -15.33
CA ASP A 65 14.51 -1.93 -15.05
C ASP A 65 13.26 -2.78 -15.24
N SER A 66 13.47 -3.83 -16.02
CA SER A 66 12.52 -4.74 -16.62
C SER A 66 11.46 -5.25 -15.64
N MET A 67 10.21 -5.20 -16.11
CA MET A 67 9.09 -6.01 -15.67
C MET A 67 9.51 -7.46 -15.39
N GLY A 68 9.42 -7.88 -14.13
CA GLY A 68 9.58 -9.27 -13.69
C GLY A 68 9.53 -9.30 -12.17
N GLU A 69 8.72 -10.08 -11.46
CA GLU A 69 7.80 -11.15 -11.83
C GLU A 69 6.67 -11.10 -10.80
N SER A 70 5.42 -11.27 -11.25
CA SER A 70 4.33 -11.57 -10.31
C SER A 70 4.59 -12.94 -9.70
N SER A 71 4.70 -13.03 -8.38
CA SER A 71 4.65 -14.31 -7.67
C SER A 71 3.23 -14.89 -7.80
N SER A 72 3.04 -15.75 -8.79
CA SER A 72 1.87 -16.61 -8.92
C SER A 72 2.15 -17.90 -8.17
N SER A 73 1.50 -18.07 -7.02
CA SER A 73 1.37 -19.37 -6.36
C SER A 73 0.30 -20.17 -7.10
N GLY A 74 0.72 -21.21 -7.81
CA GLY A 74 -0.17 -22.07 -8.60
C GLY A 74 0.51 -23.39 -8.94
N THR A 75 -0.01 -24.47 -8.37
CA THR A 75 0.57 -25.80 -8.26
C THR A 75 0.69 -26.60 -9.57
N ALA A 76 1.67 -27.51 -9.57
CA ALA A 76 1.72 -28.80 -10.25
C ALA A 76 1.92 -28.85 -11.78
N ARG A 77 3.17 -29.09 -12.20
CA ARG A 77 3.45 -30.01 -13.30
C ARG A 77 4.47 -31.04 -12.81
N LEU A 78 3.98 -32.25 -12.56
CA LEU A 78 4.81 -33.44 -12.32
C LEU A 78 5.70 -33.65 -13.55
N ASP A 79 7.01 -33.46 -13.37
CA ASP A 79 8.02 -33.77 -14.37
C ASP A 79 8.10 -35.29 -14.53
N LYS A 80 7.98 -35.74 -15.77
CA LYS A 80 7.99 -37.15 -16.16
C LYS A 80 9.28 -37.38 -16.91
N LYS A 81 10.32 -37.93 -16.28
CA LYS A 81 11.44 -38.52 -17.03
C LYS A 81 12.30 -39.55 -16.27
N VAL A 82 12.41 -40.69 -16.95
CA VAL A 82 13.54 -41.62 -17.09
C VAL A 82 13.91 -42.50 -15.90
N ASP A 83 13.41 -43.74 -15.94
CA ASP A 83 14.23 -44.89 -15.57
C ASP A 83 14.78 -45.53 -16.86
N LYS A 84 16.05 -45.23 -17.15
CA LYS A 84 16.92 -46.15 -17.87
C LYS A 84 17.54 -47.04 -16.80
N VAL A 85 17.27 -48.34 -16.86
CA VAL A 85 18.12 -49.36 -16.25
C VAL A 85 18.54 -50.31 -17.36
N ASP A 86 19.83 -50.25 -17.65
CA ASP A 86 20.59 -51.22 -18.43
C ASP A 86 20.58 -52.59 -17.72
N LYS A 87 20.21 -53.67 -18.43
CA LYS A 87 21.02 -54.88 -18.67
C LYS A 87 20.21 -55.95 -19.39
#